data_AF-A0A4Y2RN31-F1
#
_entry.id   AF-A0A4Y2RN31-F1
#
_cell.length_a   1.000
_cell.length_b   1.000
_cell.length_c   1.000
_cell.angle_alpha   90.00
_cell.angle_beta   90.00
_cell.angle_gamma   90.00
#
_symmetry.space_group_name_H-M   'P 1'
#
loop_
_entity.id
_entity.type
_entity.pdbx_description
1 polymer ?
#
loop_
_entity_poly.entity_id
_entity_poly.type
_entity_poly.pdbx_seq_one_letter_code
_entity_poly.pdbx_strand_id
1 'polypeptide(L)'
;MNINMNSIVSVFFQQVNGVIQNTGHGVVFRVDTGQHSPVVNISGGPLSYSYRVQEIHLHFGRTDGQGSEHRVGSHAFPAEVDLFQNFKVEHKYAYVM
;
A
#
# COMPACT_ATOMS: atom_id res chain seq x y z
N MET A 1 15.97 -5.43 17.73
CA MET A 1 15.94 -3.96 17.53
C MET A 1 14.50 -3.53 17.73
N ASN A 2 14.20 -2.77 18.79
CA ASN A 2 12.83 -2.31 19.06
C ASN A 2 12.72 -0.88 18.54
N ILE A 3 11.80 -0.63 17.61
CA ILE A 3 11.52 0.71 17.09
C ILE A 3 10.33 1.26 17.87
N ASN A 4 10.54 2.37 18.58
CA ASN A 4 9.47 3.09 19.28
C ASN A 4 8.68 3.94 18.25
N MET A 5 7.35 3.73 18.17
CA MET A 5 6.48 4.35 17.17
C MET A 5 5.68 5.56 17.67
N ASN A 6 5.81 5.94 18.94
CA ASN A 6 4.88 6.88 19.60
C ASN A 6 4.90 8.31 19.04
N SER A 7 5.90 8.67 18.24
CA SER A 7 6.04 10.00 17.63
C SER A 7 6.09 9.98 16.10
N ILE A 8 5.83 8.83 15.46
CA ILE A 8 6.06 8.62 14.01
C ILE A 8 4.74 8.55 13.22
N VAL A 9 3.66 8.10 13.85
CA VAL A 9 2.40 7.80 13.15
C VAL A 9 1.32 8.84 13.49
N SER A 10 0.89 9.61 12.49
CA SER A 10 -0.31 10.45 12.56
C SER A 10 -1.40 9.83 11.69
N VAL A 11 -2.58 9.59 12.26
CA VAL A 11 -3.72 8.98 11.54
C VAL A 11 -4.75 10.06 11.25
N PHE A 12 -5.02 10.27 9.96
CA PHE A 12 -6.09 11.14 9.49
C PHE A 12 -7.15 10.30 8.78
N PHE A 13 -8.42 10.55 9.10
CA PHE A 13 -9.53 9.85 8.44
C PHE A 13 -10.00 10.67 7.24
N GLN A 14 -9.82 10.11 6.05
CA GLN A 14 -10.41 10.63 4.82
C GLN A 14 -10.98 9.45 4.04
N GLN A 15 -12.24 9.57 3.63
CA GLN A 15 -12.85 8.57 2.77
C GLN A 15 -12.25 8.65 1.37
N VAL A 16 -11.93 7.51 0.78
CA VAL A 16 -11.44 7.41 -0.58
C VAL A 16 -12.32 6.48 -1.39
N ASN A 17 -12.50 6.83 -2.66
CA ASN A 17 -13.21 6.00 -3.63
C ASN A 17 -12.19 5.17 -4.44
N GLY A 18 -12.66 4.07 -5.01
CA GLY A 18 -11.83 3.18 -5.80
C GLY A 18 -12.57 1.93 -6.24
N VAL A 19 -11.85 1.02 -6.88
CA VAL A 19 -12.37 -0.24 -7.42
C VAL A 19 -11.70 -1.42 -6.75
N ILE A 20 -12.49 -2.36 -6.24
CA ILE A 20 -12.01 -3.66 -5.76
C ILE A 20 -12.00 -4.65 -6.93
N GLN A 21 -10.87 -5.32 -7.13
CA GLN A 21 -10.68 -6.31 -8.18
C GLN A 21 -10.10 -7.60 -7.62
N ASN A 22 -10.66 -8.73 -8.05
CA ASN A 22 -10.05 -10.04 -7.89
C ASN A 22 -9.12 -10.28 -9.09
N THR A 23 -7.83 -10.48 -8.84
CA THR A 23 -6.81 -10.65 -9.90
C THR A 23 -6.55 -12.11 -10.25
N GLY A 24 -7.21 -13.06 -9.58
CA GLY A 24 -6.89 -14.50 -9.64
C GLY A 24 -5.75 -14.92 -8.72
N HIS A 25 -4.94 -13.97 -8.23
CA HIS A 25 -3.88 -14.19 -7.25
C HIS A 25 -4.19 -13.57 -5.88
N GLY A 26 -5.04 -12.56 -5.84
CA GLY A 26 -5.43 -11.87 -4.61
C GLY A 26 -6.52 -10.84 -4.87
N VAL A 27 -6.77 -10.00 -3.87
CA VAL A 27 -7.71 -8.88 -3.95
C VAL A 27 -6.94 -7.57 -3.92
N VAL A 28 -7.21 -6.71 -4.90
CA VAL A 28 -6.58 -5.40 -5.02
C VAL A 28 -7.65 -4.33 -5.00
N PHE A 29 -7.51 -3.34 -4.12
CA PHE A 29 -8.26 -2.10 -4.17
C PHE A 29 -7.42 -1.03 -4.86
N ARG A 30 -7.93 -0.45 -5.95
CA ARG A 30 -7.28 0.65 -6.68
C ARG A 30 -7.96 1.96 -6.36
N VAL A 31 -7.19 2.92 -5.84
CA VAL A 31 -7.69 4.25 -5.46
C VAL A 31 -8.03 5.06 -6.71
N ASP A 32 -9.17 5.75 -6.70
CA ASP A 32 -9.53 6.67 -7.77
C ASP A 32 -8.53 7.83 -7.85
N THR A 33 -8.04 8.11 -9.04
CA THR A 33 -7.03 9.16 -9.28
C THR A 33 -7.58 10.37 -10.04
N GLY A 34 -8.90 10.55 -10.03
CA GLY A 34 -9.57 11.69 -10.63
C GLY A 34 -9.11 13.02 -10.04
N GLN A 35 -9.31 14.11 -10.78
CA GLN A 35 -8.88 15.47 -10.40
C GLN A 35 -9.45 15.95 -9.05
N HIS A 36 -10.63 15.46 -8.67
CA HIS A 36 -11.29 15.78 -7.39
C HIS A 36 -11.22 14.65 -6.37
N SER A 37 -10.47 13.57 -6.66
CA SER A 37 -10.35 12.45 -5.75
C SER A 37 -9.36 12.79 -4.62
N PRO A 38 -9.72 12.50 -3.36
CA PRO A 38 -8.80 12.67 -2.24
C PRO A 38 -7.53 11.83 -2.44
N VAL A 39 -6.40 12.39 -1.99
CA VAL A 39 -5.07 11.78 -2.15
C VAL A 39 -4.61 11.23 -0.81
N VAL A 40 -4.24 9.95 -0.79
CA VAL A 40 -3.64 9.30 0.39
C VAL A 40 -2.13 9.28 0.22
N ASN A 41 -1.44 9.93 1.16
CA ASN A 41 0.02 10.01 1.17
C ASN A 41 0.59 9.33 2.41
N ILE A 42 1.73 8.66 2.24
CA ILE A 42 2.55 8.11 3.31
C ILE A 42 3.86 8.90 3.35
N SER A 43 4.21 9.42 4.52
CA SER A 43 5.41 10.23 4.73
C SER A 43 5.95 10.05 6.15
N GLY A 44 7.21 10.44 6.37
CA GLY A 44 7.86 10.31 7.68
C GLY A 44 8.53 8.95 7.88
N GLY A 45 8.97 8.66 9.11
CA GLY A 45 9.73 7.45 9.41
C GLY A 45 11.01 7.34 8.53
N PRO A 46 11.31 6.18 7.94
CA PRO A 46 12.49 5.98 7.10
C PRO A 46 12.35 6.54 5.66
N LEU A 47 11.23 7.19 5.31
CA LEU A 47 10.93 7.63 3.95
C LEU A 47 11.53 9.03 3.68
N SER A 48 12.30 9.17 2.60
CA SER A 48 12.88 10.46 2.18
C SER A 48 11.89 11.42 1.52
N TYR A 49 10.75 10.91 1.05
CA TYR A 49 9.72 11.68 0.33
C TYR A 49 8.32 11.26 0.79
N SER A 50 7.31 12.02 0.33
CA SER A 50 5.91 11.66 0.47
C SER A 50 5.47 10.83 -0.73
N TYR A 51 4.87 9.67 -0.46
CA TYR A 51 4.47 8.70 -1.48
C TYR A 51 2.96 8.55 -1.54
N ARG A 52 2.40 8.63 -2.74
CA ARG A 52 0.97 8.48 -2.98
C ARG A 52 0.59 7.01 -3.07
N VAL A 53 -0.33 6.58 -2.23
CA VAL A 53 -0.95 5.24 -2.33
C VAL A 53 -1.85 5.21 -3.57
N GLN A 54 -1.67 4.17 -4.38
CA GLN A 54 -2.48 3.94 -5.58
C GLN A 54 -3.19 2.58 -5.53
N GLU A 55 -2.57 1.59 -4.90
CA GLU A 55 -3.18 0.27 -4.72
C GLU A 55 -3.00 -0.23 -3.28
N ILE A 56 -3.98 -1.00 -2.84
CA ILE A 56 -3.96 -1.74 -1.58
C ILE A 56 -4.17 -3.20 -1.94
N HIS A 57 -3.19 -4.05 -1.59
CA HIS A 57 -3.24 -5.48 -1.84
C HIS A 57 -3.57 -6.19 -0.54
N LEU A 58 -4.45 -7.19 -0.63
CA LEU A 58 -4.88 -7.98 0.51
C LEU A 58 -4.40 -9.42 0.34
N HIS A 59 -3.56 -9.85 1.28
CA HIS A 59 -3.09 -11.23 1.42
C HIS A 59 -3.80 -11.83 2.63
N PHE A 60 -4.46 -12.98 2.45
CA PHE A 60 -5.18 -13.64 3.54
C PHE A 60 -5.16 -15.15 3.39
N GLY A 61 -5.12 -15.83 4.52
CA GLY A 61 -5.12 -17.29 4.56
C GLY A 61 -6.52 -17.87 4.62
N ARG A 62 -6.61 -19.18 4.42
CA ARG A 62 -7.87 -19.93 4.59
C ARG A 62 -8.26 -20.09 6.07
N THR A 63 -7.33 -19.85 6.99
CA THR A 63 -7.47 -20.07 8.42
C THR A 63 -6.65 -19.03 9.17
N ASP A 64 -7.05 -18.69 10.39
CA ASP A 64 -6.44 -17.61 11.18
C ASP A 64 -4.94 -17.82 11.52
N GLY A 65 -4.43 -19.05 11.42
CA GLY A 65 -3.02 -19.35 11.67
C GLY A 65 -2.06 -19.02 10.52
N GLN A 66 -2.54 -18.49 9.40
CA GLN A 66 -1.76 -18.21 8.20
C GLN A 66 -2.39 -17.10 7.36
N GLY A 67 -1.61 -16.46 6.49
CA GLY A 67 -2.12 -15.49 5.52
C GLY A 67 -1.19 -14.32 5.27
N SER A 68 -0.57 -13.80 6.33
CA SER A 68 0.49 -12.80 6.19
C SER A 68 1.73 -13.40 5.51
N GLU A 69 2.37 -12.60 4.67
CA GLU A 69 3.64 -12.94 4.05
C GLU A 69 4.78 -12.69 5.05
N HIS A 70 4.73 -11.56 5.75
CA HIS A 70 5.64 -11.26 6.85
C HIS A 70 5.25 -12.00 8.13
N ARG A 71 6.26 -12.27 8.98
CA ARG A 71 6.10 -12.97 10.27
C ARG A 71 6.79 -12.20 11.39
N VAL A 72 6.22 -12.26 12.59
CA VAL A 72 6.82 -11.71 13.81
C VAL A 72 7.21 -12.85 14.73
N GLY A 73 8.50 -13.04 14.97
CA GLY A 73 8.97 -14.14 15.82
C GLY A 73 8.48 -15.51 15.34
N SER A 74 8.50 -15.75 14.02
CA SER A 74 7.96 -16.93 13.32
C SER A 74 6.43 -17.09 13.29
N HIS A 75 5.70 -16.25 14.01
CA HIS A 75 4.24 -16.22 13.99
C HIS A 75 3.72 -15.53 12.72
N ALA A 76 2.79 -16.18 12.03
CA ALA A 76 2.02 -15.57 10.93
C ALA A 76 0.68 -15.06 11.45
N PHE A 77 0.17 -14.03 10.79
CA PHE A 77 -1.14 -13.46 11.05
C PHE A 77 -2.15 -13.93 9.99
N PRO A 78 -3.46 -13.84 10.27
CA PRO A 78 -4.52 -14.25 9.33
C PRO A 78 -4.47 -13.54 7.97
N ALA A 79 -3.97 -12.31 7.96
CA ALA A 79 -3.96 -11.45 6.79
C ALA A 79 -2.86 -10.38 6.89
N GLU A 80 -2.54 -9.81 5.75
CA GLU A 80 -1.63 -8.69 5.57
C GLU A 80 -2.19 -7.72 4.53
N VAL A 81 -1.93 -6.43 4.75
CA VAL A 81 -2.36 -5.34 3.89
C VAL A 81 -1.12 -4.61 3.41
N ASP A 82 -0.91 -4.63 2.10
CA ASP A 82 0.24 -4.01 1.46
C ASP A 82 -0.18 -2.76 0.69
N LEU A 83 0.54 -1.66 0.92
CA LEU A 83 0.27 -0.35 0.31
C LEU A 83 1.28 -0.10 -0.80
N PHE A 84 0.79 0.02 -2.04
CA PHE A 84 1.61 0.19 -3.22
C PHE A 84 1.45 1.57 -3.85
N GLN A 85 2.57 2.08 -4.35
CA GLN A 85 2.59 3.11 -5.39
C GLN A 85 2.88 2.46 -6.75
N ASN A 86 2.18 2.90 -7.79
CA ASN A 86 2.51 2.56 -9.16
C ASN A 86 3.51 3.59 -9.69
N PHE A 87 4.78 3.20 -9.79
CA PHE A 87 5.73 3.93 -10.63
C PHE A 87 5.33 3.75 -12.10
N LYS A 88 4.65 4.75 -12.67
CA LYS A 88 4.56 4.83 -14.13
C LYS A 88 5.92 5.30 -14.64
N VAL A 89 6.70 4.37 -15.22
CA VAL A 89 7.82 4.76 -16.07
C VAL A 89 7.23 5.38 -17.33
N GLU A 90 7.05 6.70 -17.33
CA GLU A 90 6.85 7.41 -18.60
C GLU A 90 8.17 7.30 -19.37
N HIS A 91 8.19 6.52 -20.44
CA HIS A 91 9.20 6.65 -21.50
C HIS A 91 9.00 8.01 -22.19
N LYS A 92 9.40 9.09 -21.53
CA LYS A 92 9.66 10.37 -22.20
C LYS A 92 11.15 10.41 -22.52
N TYR A 93 11.44 10.60 -23.81
CA TYR A 93 12.76 10.74 -24.43
C TYR A 93 13.48 9.44 -24.85
N ALA A 94 13.00 8.85 -25.94
CA ALA A 94 13.84 8.08 -26.85
C ALA A 94 13.70 8.66 -28.28
N TYR A 95 14.11 9.91 -28.46
CA TYR A 95 14.48 10.47 -29.76
C TYR A 95 15.64 11.44 -29.54
N VAL A 96 16.86 10.97 -29.79
CA VAL A 96 17.97 11.82 -30.19
C VAL A 96 18.47 11.20 -31.49
N MET A 97 18.47 11.99 -32.56
CA MET A 97 18.96 11.61 -33.89
C MET A 97 20.46 11.37 -33.88
#